data_AF-A0A3N4GVH9-F1
#
_entry.id   AF-A0A3N4GVH9-F1
#
_cell.length_a   1.000
_cell.length_b   1.000
_cell.length_c   1.000
_cell.angle_alpha   90.00
_cell.angle_beta   90.00
_cell.angle_gamma   90.00
#
_symmetry.space_group_name_H-M   'P 1'
#
loop_
_entity.id
_entity.type
_entity.pdbx_description
1 polymer ?
#
loop_
_entity_poly.entity_id
_entity_poly.type
_entity_poly.pdbx_seq_one_letter_code
_entity_poly.pdbx_strand_id
1 'polypeptide(L)'
;MKIPDTKAAFRRYDLQRDPVDHSMVPVLPENPDFVHAVDMEKTGHYRPRSLRQLDSMRDPIFAEYSFQYVALCDRSVRVILPLPFDTEGEDVCPQCARWLDLRAVNPADYQRQRHEWLQDKYAREDEWRNVEDWKYFHGDGA
;
A
#
# COMPACT_ATOMS: atom_id res chain seq x y z
N MET A 1 5.50 -17.94 1.83
CA MET A 1 5.02 -18.12 3.21
C MET A 1 3.94 -17.10 3.52
N LYS A 2 2.81 -17.54 4.07
CA LYS A 2 1.70 -16.63 4.47
C LYS A 2 1.99 -15.96 5.80
N ILE A 3 1.83 -14.63 5.87
CA ILE A 3 2.10 -13.82 7.08
C ILE A 3 0.79 -13.39 7.75
N PRO A 4 0.40 -13.95 8.92
CA PRO A 4 -0.92 -13.75 9.53
C PRO A 4 -1.32 -12.29 9.78
N ASP A 5 -0.37 -11.45 10.22
CA ASP A 5 -0.60 -10.03 10.54
C ASP A 5 -0.41 -9.11 9.32
N THR A 6 -0.82 -9.59 8.15
CA THR A 6 -0.80 -8.80 6.92
C THR A 6 -2.07 -9.05 6.11
N LYS A 7 -2.34 -8.17 5.15
CA LYS A 7 -3.30 -8.41 4.07
C LYS A 7 -2.63 -8.24 2.72
N ALA A 8 -3.02 -9.07 1.77
CA ALA A 8 -2.68 -8.86 0.36
C ALA A 8 -3.48 -7.69 -0.22
N ALA A 9 -2.89 -6.94 -1.13
CA ALA A 9 -3.51 -5.73 -1.68
C ALA A 9 -3.06 -5.45 -3.12
N PHE A 10 -3.90 -4.73 -3.86
CA PHE A 10 -3.60 -4.24 -5.21
C PHE A 10 -3.63 -2.72 -5.28
N ARG A 11 -2.83 -2.17 -6.19
CA ARG A 11 -2.72 -0.72 -6.40
C ARG A 11 -3.98 -0.10 -7.02
N ARG A 12 -4.71 -0.88 -7.82
CA ARG A 12 -5.89 -0.45 -8.56
C ARG A 12 -6.98 -1.50 -8.52
N TYR A 13 -8.20 -1.07 -8.79
CA TYR A 13 -9.32 -1.90 -9.19
C TYR A 13 -9.72 -1.50 -10.61
N ASP A 14 -10.41 -2.39 -11.29
CA ASP A 14 -11.06 -2.06 -12.56
C ASP A 14 -12.52 -1.67 -12.29
N LEU A 15 -13.13 -0.96 -13.23
CA LEU A 15 -14.54 -0.60 -13.16
C LEU A 15 -15.29 -1.40 -14.21
N GLN A 16 -16.28 -2.18 -13.76
CA GLN A 16 -17.16 -2.94 -14.62
C GLN A 16 -18.56 -2.35 -14.60
N ARG A 17 -19.24 -2.36 -15.75
CA ARG A 17 -20.64 -1.95 -15.83
C ARG A 17 -21.52 -3.10 -15.39
N ASP A 18 -22.37 -2.84 -14.38
CA ASP A 18 -23.40 -3.78 -13.96
C ASP A 18 -24.43 -3.98 -15.11
N PRO A 19 -24.80 -5.23 -15.45
CA PRO A 19 -25.71 -5.50 -16.55
C PRO A 19 -27.18 -5.15 -16.25
N VAL A 20 -27.56 -4.98 -14.98
CA VAL A 20 -28.93 -4.74 -14.52
C VAL A 20 -29.21 -3.24 -14.41
N ASP A 21 -28.39 -2.51 -13.66
CA ASP A 21 -28.61 -1.09 -13.38
C ASP A 21 -27.65 -0.14 -14.12
N HIS A 22 -26.70 -0.71 -14.87
CA HIS A 22 -25.72 0.03 -15.67
C HIS A 22 -24.78 0.96 -14.87
N SER A 23 -24.75 0.83 -13.55
CA SER A 23 -23.80 1.52 -12.69
C SER A 23 -22.38 0.97 -12.88
N MET A 24 -21.37 1.81 -12.60
CA MET A 24 -19.97 1.37 -12.61
C MET A 24 -19.61 0.84 -11.23
N VAL A 25 -19.33 -0.45 -11.13
CA VAL A 25 -18.96 -1.11 -9.88
C VAL A 25 -17.46 -1.44 -9.88
N PRO A 26 -16.77 -1.25 -8.74
CA PRO A 26 -15.37 -1.64 -8.62
C PRO A 26 -15.26 -3.17 -8.58
N VAL A 27 -14.32 -3.71 -9.36
CA VAL A 27 -14.02 -5.14 -9.44
C VAL A 27 -12.53 -5.38 -9.30
N LEU A 28 -12.16 -6.60 -8.92
CA LEU A 28 -10.75 -6.97 -8.90
C LEU A 28 -10.13 -6.75 -10.29
N PRO A 29 -8.91 -6.22 -10.36
CA PRO A 29 -8.28 -5.97 -11.65
C PRO A 29 -7.99 -7.30 -12.35
N GLU A 30 -8.19 -7.37 -13.66
CA GLU A 30 -7.85 -8.57 -14.45
C GLU A 30 -6.34 -8.86 -14.42
N ASN A 31 -5.55 -7.78 -14.41
CA ASN A 31 -4.09 -7.82 -14.36
C ASN A 31 -3.60 -6.90 -13.22
N PRO A 32 -3.46 -7.43 -11.99
CA PRO A 32 -3.15 -6.64 -10.78
C PRO A 32 -1.72 -6.07 -10.70
N ASP A 33 -0.82 -6.39 -11.64
CA ASP A 33 0.63 -6.25 -11.52
C ASP A 33 1.14 -7.02 -10.28
N PHE A 34 1.74 -6.32 -9.31
CA PHE A 34 2.24 -6.91 -8.09
C PHE A 34 1.19 -6.95 -6.97
N VAL A 35 1.20 -8.04 -6.22
CA VAL A 35 0.55 -8.15 -4.91
C VAL A 35 1.39 -7.40 -3.88
N HIS A 36 0.76 -6.51 -3.13
CA HIS A 36 1.41 -5.73 -2.07
C HIS A 36 0.96 -6.20 -0.68
N ALA A 37 1.84 -6.06 0.30
CA ALA A 37 1.52 -6.36 1.69
C ALA A 37 1.09 -5.09 2.43
N VAL A 38 -0.08 -5.12 3.06
CA VAL A 38 -0.50 -4.12 4.05
C VAL A 38 -0.25 -4.69 5.43
N ASP A 39 0.56 -3.99 6.21
CA ASP A 39 0.86 -4.39 7.58
C ASP A 39 -0.34 -4.13 8.48
N MET A 40 -0.71 -5.15 9.25
CA MET A 40 -1.83 -5.10 10.18
C MET A 40 -1.35 -4.97 11.62
N GLU A 41 -0.04 -5.06 11.86
CA GLU A 41 0.55 -4.88 13.18
C GLU A 41 0.22 -3.50 13.76
N LYS A 42 0.02 -3.49 15.08
CA LYS A 42 -0.15 -2.26 15.85
C LYS A 42 1.22 -1.64 16.09
N THR A 43 1.68 -0.76 15.21
CA THR A 43 2.83 0.08 15.55
C THR A 43 2.39 1.13 16.58
N GLY A 44 2.65 0.87 17.87
CA GLY A 44 2.35 1.78 18.99
C GLY A 44 0.94 1.65 19.59
N HIS A 45 0.48 2.70 20.28
CA HIS A 45 -0.81 2.71 21.00
C HIS A 45 -2.03 3.01 20.12
N TYR A 46 -1.83 3.41 18.86
CA TYR A 46 -2.92 3.84 17.98
C TYR A 46 -2.90 3.10 16.64
N ARG A 47 -3.99 2.35 16.38
CA ARG A 47 -4.28 1.76 15.07
C ARG A 47 -5.39 2.55 14.37
N PRO A 48 -5.14 3.10 13.16
CA PRO A 48 -6.15 3.81 12.38
C PRO A 48 -7.46 3.02 12.27
N ARG A 49 -8.60 3.72 12.39
CA ARG A 49 -9.93 3.10 12.28
C ARG A 49 -10.10 2.35 10.96
N SER A 50 -9.49 2.85 9.88
CA SER A 50 -9.46 2.25 8.55
C SER A 50 -8.77 0.89 8.48
N LEU A 51 -7.86 0.57 9.42
CA LEU A 51 -7.23 -0.75 9.51
C LEU A 51 -8.04 -1.72 10.39
N ARG A 52 -8.84 -1.21 11.33
CA ARG A 52 -9.70 -2.05 12.20
C ARG A 52 -10.79 -2.78 11.40
N GLN A 53 -11.34 -2.13 10.38
CA GLN A 53 -12.34 -2.77 9.51
C GLN A 53 -11.78 -3.94 8.70
N LEU A 54 -10.46 -4.05 8.55
CA LEU A 54 -9.79 -5.12 7.81
C LEU A 54 -9.61 -6.40 8.65
N ASP A 55 -9.81 -6.35 9.98
CA ASP A 55 -9.63 -7.52 10.85
C ASP A 55 -10.69 -8.60 10.61
N SER A 56 -11.93 -8.17 10.36
CA SER A 56 -13.09 -9.05 10.17
C SER A 56 -13.59 -9.09 8.72
N MET A 57 -12.82 -8.55 7.77
CA MET A 57 -13.23 -8.51 6.38
C MET A 57 -13.36 -9.93 5.81
N ARG A 58 -14.48 -10.19 5.13
CA ARG A 58 -14.73 -11.44 4.40
C ARG A 58 -14.62 -11.27 2.89
N ASP A 59 -14.89 -10.07 2.42
CA ASP A 59 -14.85 -9.68 1.01
C ASP A 59 -13.75 -8.65 0.76
N PRO A 60 -13.27 -8.51 -0.49
CA PRO A 60 -12.35 -7.44 -0.85
C PRO A 60 -12.92 -6.06 -0.53
N ILE A 61 -12.07 -5.17 -0.04
CA ILE A 61 -12.42 -3.77 0.19
C ILE A 61 -11.81 -2.93 -0.91
N PHE A 62 -12.67 -2.15 -1.56
CA PHE A 62 -12.30 -1.17 -2.58
C PHE A 62 -12.27 0.21 -1.94
N ALA A 63 -11.10 0.83 -1.90
CA ALA A 63 -10.94 2.16 -1.36
C ALA A 63 -11.55 3.19 -2.33
N GLU A 64 -12.48 4.00 -1.83
CA GLU A 64 -13.11 5.08 -2.59
C GLU A 64 -12.10 6.17 -2.99
N TYR A 65 -12.43 7.00 -3.98
CA TYR A 65 -11.53 7.96 -4.61
C TYR A 65 -10.72 8.86 -3.66
N SER A 66 -11.24 9.18 -2.48
CA SER A 66 -10.62 10.08 -1.49
C SER A 66 -9.73 9.36 -0.46
N PHE A 67 -9.73 8.03 -0.44
CA PHE A 67 -9.01 7.26 0.56
C PHE A 67 -8.13 6.18 -0.10
N GLN A 68 -6.90 6.04 0.38
CA GLN A 68 -5.98 4.99 -0.06
C GLN A 68 -5.25 4.41 1.14
N TYR A 69 -5.04 3.10 1.09
CA TYR A 69 -4.18 2.42 2.04
C TYR A 69 -2.73 2.51 1.58
N VAL A 70 -1.79 2.28 2.49
CA VAL A 70 -0.36 2.28 2.18
C VAL A 70 0.20 0.89 2.46
N ALA A 71 0.87 0.31 1.47
CA ALA A 71 1.57 -0.96 1.60
C ALA A 71 2.93 -0.80 2.31
N LEU A 72 3.54 -1.91 2.72
CA LEU A 72 4.89 -1.94 3.30
C LEU A 72 5.97 -1.34 2.38
N CYS A 73 5.80 -1.41 1.06
CA CYS A 73 6.69 -0.74 0.12
C CYS A 73 6.42 0.78 -0.02
N ASP A 74 5.54 1.35 0.81
CA ASP A 74 5.08 2.74 0.81
C ASP A 74 4.43 3.19 -0.51
N ARG A 75 3.82 2.24 -1.23
CA ARG A 75 2.98 2.51 -2.38
C ARG A 75 1.52 2.52 -1.95
N SER A 76 0.75 3.43 -2.53
CA SER A 76 -0.69 3.49 -2.35
C SER A 76 -1.36 2.26 -2.95
N VAL A 77 -2.29 1.67 -2.19
CA VAL A 77 -3.13 0.55 -2.60
C VAL A 77 -4.61 0.87 -2.43
N ARG A 78 -5.42 0.36 -3.38
CA ARG A 78 -6.85 0.66 -3.49
C ARG A 78 -7.74 -0.57 -3.33
N VAL A 79 -7.17 -1.76 -3.35
CA VAL A 79 -7.90 -3.00 -3.08
C VAL A 79 -7.20 -3.72 -1.97
N ILE A 80 -7.92 -4.08 -0.91
CA ILE A 80 -7.44 -5.00 0.13
C ILE A 80 -8.17 -6.31 -0.04
N LEU A 81 -7.44 -7.42 -0.03
CA LEU A 81 -8.00 -8.76 -0.12
C LEU A 81 -8.21 -9.36 1.28
N PRO A 82 -9.22 -10.21 1.49
CA PRO A 82 -9.52 -10.82 2.79
C PRO A 82 -8.55 -11.96 3.15
N LEU A 83 -7.34 -11.96 2.59
CA LEU A 83 -6.36 -13.02 2.76
C LEU A 83 -4.98 -12.47 3.17
N PRO A 84 -4.21 -13.24 3.96
CA PRO A 84 -2.85 -12.87 4.34
C PRO A 84 -1.94 -12.74 3.12
N PHE A 85 -0.96 -11.84 3.17
CA PHE A 85 0.06 -11.76 2.14
C PHE A 85 0.92 -13.03 2.14
N ASP A 86 1.23 -13.54 0.96
CA ASP A 86 2.11 -14.70 0.77
C ASP A 86 3.42 -14.22 0.16
N THR A 87 4.55 -14.38 0.85
CA THR A 87 5.87 -13.93 0.38
C THR A 87 6.43 -14.78 -0.77
N GLU A 88 5.87 -15.97 -1.02
CA GLU A 88 6.35 -16.90 -2.06
C GLU A 88 5.42 -16.95 -3.28
N GLY A 89 4.42 -16.06 -3.35
CA GLY A 89 3.57 -15.94 -4.52
C GLY A 89 4.36 -15.47 -5.75
N GLU A 90 3.89 -15.85 -6.94
CA GLU A 90 4.56 -15.54 -8.21
C GLU A 90 4.63 -14.02 -8.47
N ASP A 91 3.52 -13.31 -8.21
CA ASP A 91 3.39 -11.88 -8.50
C ASP A 91 3.62 -10.98 -7.27
N VAL A 92 4.44 -11.40 -6.32
CA VAL A 92 4.64 -10.63 -5.08
C VAL A 92 5.50 -9.40 -5.32
N CYS A 93 5.14 -8.27 -4.70
CA CYS A 93 6.00 -7.09 -4.69
C CYS A 93 7.32 -7.43 -3.98
N PRO A 94 8.48 -7.36 -4.68
CA PRO A 94 9.75 -7.80 -4.11
C PRO A 94 10.17 -6.99 -2.86
N GLN A 95 9.79 -5.71 -2.82
CA GLN A 95 10.09 -4.86 -1.68
C GLN A 95 9.24 -5.21 -0.45
N CYS A 96 7.96 -5.56 -0.64
CA CYS A 96 7.10 -6.03 0.45
C CYS A 96 7.62 -7.36 1.01
N ALA A 97 7.97 -8.30 0.13
CA ALA A 97 8.54 -9.59 0.53
C ALA A 97 9.84 -9.39 1.32
N ARG A 98 10.79 -8.60 0.80
CA ARG A 98 12.06 -8.29 1.47
C ARG A 98 11.87 -7.70 2.87
N TRP A 99 10.92 -6.77 3.04
CA TRP A 99 10.65 -6.17 4.35
C TRP A 99 10.12 -7.20 5.35
N LEU A 100 9.22 -8.08 4.90
CA LEU A 100 8.65 -9.13 5.73
C LEU A 100 9.67 -10.21 6.09
N ASP A 101 10.52 -10.61 5.14
CA ASP A 101 11.61 -11.56 5.39
C ASP A 101 12.61 -10.98 6.40
N LEU A 102 13.00 -9.72 6.23
CA LEU A 102 13.88 -9.04 7.18
C LEU A 102 13.23 -8.94 8.56
N ARG A 103 11.93 -8.62 8.64
CA ARG A 103 11.18 -8.59 9.89
C ARG A 103 11.17 -9.95 10.59
N ALA A 104 11.02 -11.03 9.83
CA ALA A 104 11.01 -12.40 10.36
C ALA A 104 12.38 -12.86 10.87
N VAL A 105 13.47 -12.49 10.17
CA VAL A 105 14.83 -12.91 10.52
C VAL A 105 15.46 -12.02 11.59
N ASN A 106 15.33 -10.70 11.47
CA ASN A 106 15.92 -9.74 12.40
C ASN A 106 15.03 -8.49 12.58
N PRO A 107 14.10 -8.52 13.56
CA PRO A 107 13.17 -7.43 13.81
C PRO A 107 13.84 -6.08 14.11
N ALA A 108 15.00 -6.09 14.78
CA ALA A 108 15.72 -4.85 15.13
C ALA A 108 16.34 -4.19 13.89
N ASP A 109 16.95 -4.99 13.01
CA ASP A 109 17.48 -4.49 11.74
C ASP A 109 16.37 -4.05 10.79
N TYR A 110 15.22 -4.75 10.79
CA TYR A 110 14.03 -4.31 10.07
C TYR A 110 13.61 -2.91 10.49
N GLN A 111 13.45 -2.66 11.79
CA GLN A 111 13.04 -1.35 12.29
C GLN A 111 14.03 -0.24 11.88
N ARG A 112 15.34 -0.50 12.05
CA ARG A 112 16.38 0.46 11.67
C ARG A 112 16.37 0.77 10.17
N GLN A 113 16.45 -0.25 9.33
CA GLN A 113 16.50 -0.08 7.87
C GLN A 113 15.19 0.53 7.34
N ARG A 114 14.04 0.17 7.92
CA ARG A 114 12.76 0.75 7.55
C ARG A 114 12.70 2.25 7.86
N HIS A 115 13.21 2.65 9.02
CA HIS A 115 13.27 4.05 9.42
C HIS A 115 14.20 4.86 8.52
N GLU A 116 15.42 4.38 8.30
CA GLU A 116 16.40 5.01 7.39
C GLU A 116 15.84 5.18 5.97
N TRP A 117 15.20 4.13 5.44
CA TRP A 117 14.60 4.16 4.12
C TRP A 117 13.45 5.18 4.01
N LEU A 118 12.59 5.29 5.04
CA LEU A 118 11.52 6.29 5.07
C LEU A 118 12.07 7.71 5.16
N GLN A 119 13.10 7.94 5.98
CA GLN A 119 13.75 9.25 6.09
C GLN A 119 14.37 9.68 4.77
N ASP A 120 15.13 8.79 4.12
CA ASP A 120 15.72 9.07 2.80
C ASP A 120 14.66 9.31 1.73
N LYS A 121 13.56 8.56 1.75
CA LYS A 121 12.43 8.80 0.84
C LYS A 121 11.83 10.19 1.07
N TYR A 122 11.50 10.56 2.31
CA TYR A 122 10.88 11.85 2.60
C TYR A 122 11.82 13.02 2.36
N ALA A 123 13.12 12.88 2.63
CA ALA A 123 14.11 13.89 2.29
C ALA A 123 14.12 14.15 0.77
N ARG A 124 14.09 13.09 -0.05
CA ARG A 124 13.97 13.22 -1.51
C ARG A 124 12.64 13.87 -1.91
N GLU A 125 11.51 13.47 -1.34
CA GLU A 125 10.21 14.09 -1.66
C GLU A 125 10.16 15.58 -1.30
N ASP A 126 10.80 15.98 -0.20
CA ASP A 126 10.91 17.38 0.22
C ASP A 126 11.80 18.18 -0.74
N GLU A 127 12.95 17.64 -1.14
CA GLU A 127 13.80 18.24 -2.18
C GLU A 127 13.04 18.46 -3.49
N TRP A 128 12.26 17.46 -3.94
CA TRP A 128 11.44 17.56 -5.14
C TRP A 128 10.37 18.66 -5.01
N ARG A 129 9.65 18.71 -3.88
CA ARG A 129 8.67 19.77 -3.61
C ARG A 129 9.29 21.15 -3.58
N ASN A 130 10.45 21.29 -2.94
CA ASN A 130 11.18 22.56 -2.91
C ASN A 130 11.61 23.00 -4.32
N VAL A 131 11.98 22.07 -5.20
CA VAL A 131 12.28 22.35 -6.62
C VAL A 131 11.03 22.73 -7.40
N GLU A 132 9.91 22.03 -7.21
CA GLU A 132 8.62 22.36 -7.85
C GLU A 132 8.09 23.71 -7.39
N ASP A 133 8.11 23.99 -6.09
CA ASP A 133 7.72 25.26 -5.50
C ASP A 133 8.63 26.39 -6.01
N TRP A 134 9.95 26.17 -6.07
CA TRP A 134 10.88 27.17 -6.64
C TRP A 134 10.57 27.45 -8.11
N LYS A 135 10.26 26.43 -8.92
CA LYS A 135 9.81 26.61 -10.31
C LYS A 135 8.44 27.30 -10.40
N TYR A 136 7.56 27.10 -9.43
CA TYR A 136 6.25 27.76 -9.40
C TYR A 136 6.36 29.25 -9.01
N PHE A 137 7.27 29.59 -8.10
CA PHE A 137 7.47 30.97 -7.62
C PHE A 137 8.47 31.78 -8.46
N HIS A 138 9.39 31.13 -9.18
CA HIS A 138 10.47 31.78 -9.95
C HIS A 138 10.57 31.31 -11.40
N GLY A 139 9.68 30.42 -11.86
CA GLY A 139 9.55 30.08 -13.27
C GLY A 139 8.87 31.21 -14.03
N ASP A 140 9.58 31.74 -15.03
CA ASP A 140 9.17 32.85 -15.86
C ASP A 140 7.74 32.68 -16.40
N GLY A 141 6.91 33.71 -16.20
CA GLY A 141 5.82 34.00 -17.13
C GLY A 141 6.45 34.31 -18.48
N ALA A 142 6.39 33.35 -19.40
CA ALA A 142 6.69 33.53 -20.81
C ALA A 142 5.45 33.14 -21.63
#